data_AF-A0A4Q6C3R1-F1
#
_entry.id   AF-A0A4Q6C3R1-F1
#
_cell.length_a   1.000
_cell.length_b   1.000
_cell.length_c   1.000
_cell.angle_alpha   90.00
_cell.angle_beta   90.00
_cell.angle_gamma   90.00
#
_symmetry.space_group_name_H-M   'P 1'
#
loop_
_entity.id
_entity.type
_entity.pdbx_description
1 polymer ?
#
loop_
_entity_poly.entity_id
_entity_poly.type
_entity_poly.pdbx_seq_one_letter_code
_entity_poly.pdbx_strand_id
1 'polypeptide(L)'
;MSTLSSLSSAVSEKISSVIDAIHTKWESVRTGSPVFENGYAHFYSPISENPDLMIIGLNPGVESVGFNVENARSLPTEHTYISGEHMLATKMRKLFESNEQLDLLKSSVKLNLFFFRSSSIGEWHSVEPVMRGELEAFFEEQLREIVNTLKPKKIVCEGLETLERVKAV
;
A
#
# COMPACT_ATOMS: atom_id res chain seq x y z
N MET A 1 -1.29 8.72 -20.58
CA MET A 1 -2.72 8.36 -20.44
C MET A 1 -2.85 7.61 -19.13
N SER A 2 -3.56 8.19 -18.15
CA SER A 2 -3.53 7.72 -16.75
C SER A 2 -4.43 6.50 -16.53
N THR A 3 -4.02 5.68 -15.57
CA THR A 3 -4.54 4.34 -15.19
C THR A 3 -5.97 4.32 -14.64
N LEU A 4 -6.75 5.38 -14.81
CA LEU A 4 -8.16 5.46 -14.39
C LEU A 4 -9.14 4.89 -15.43
N SER A 5 -8.68 4.51 -16.63
CA SER A 5 -9.61 4.13 -17.73
C SER A 5 -10.34 2.79 -17.54
N SER A 6 -10.05 2.03 -16.48
CA SER A 6 -10.67 0.72 -16.19
C SER A 6 -11.52 0.71 -14.91
N LEU A 7 -11.53 1.80 -14.13
CA LEU A 7 -12.35 1.91 -12.94
C LEU A 7 -13.66 2.64 -13.27
N SER A 8 -14.74 2.22 -12.63
CA SER A 8 -15.96 3.01 -12.56
C SER A 8 -15.70 4.33 -11.82
N SER A 9 -16.53 5.34 -12.11
CA SER A 9 -16.44 6.63 -11.44
C SER A 9 -16.60 6.51 -9.92
N ALA A 10 -17.51 5.64 -9.46
CA ALA A 10 -17.76 5.42 -8.04
C ALA A 10 -16.55 4.79 -7.33
N VAL A 11 -15.87 3.83 -7.96
CA VAL A 11 -14.63 3.25 -7.41
C VAL A 11 -13.51 4.29 -7.40
N SER A 12 -13.36 5.05 -8.47
CA SER A 12 -12.35 6.11 -8.55
C SER A 12 -12.54 7.16 -7.45
N GLU A 13 -13.77 7.55 -7.15
CA GLU A 13 -14.11 8.53 -6.12
C GLU A 13 -13.82 8.00 -4.71
N LYS A 14 -14.21 6.75 -4.42
CA LYS A 14 -13.88 6.07 -3.15
C LYS A 14 -12.37 5.95 -2.93
N ILE A 15 -11.62 5.52 -3.93
CA ILE A 15 -10.16 5.40 -3.81
C ILE A 15 -9.52 6.78 -3.62
N SER A 16 -10.00 7.80 -4.33
CA SER A 16 -9.52 9.17 -4.13
C SER A 16 -9.78 9.66 -2.70
N SER A 17 -10.96 9.37 -2.14
CA SER A 17 -11.28 9.69 -0.75
C SER A 17 -10.35 9.00 0.25
N VAL A 18 -9.95 7.76 0.02
CA VAL A 18 -8.99 7.05 0.88
C VAL A 18 -7.61 7.70 0.80
N ILE A 19 -7.14 8.04 -0.40
CA ILE A 19 -5.86 8.73 -0.60
C ILE A 19 -5.85 10.09 0.12
N ASP A 20 -6.94 10.84 0.01
CA ASP A 20 -7.10 12.14 0.69
C ASP A 20 -7.16 11.98 2.22
N ALA A 21 -7.81 10.93 2.73
CA ALA A 21 -7.83 10.62 4.15
C ALA A 21 -6.42 10.29 4.68
N ILE A 22 -5.65 9.46 3.96
CA ILE A 22 -4.26 9.13 4.31
C ILE A 22 -3.40 10.40 4.33
N HIS A 23 -3.52 11.25 3.31
CA HIS A 23 -2.79 12.52 3.24
C HIS A 23 -3.15 13.45 4.40
N THR A 24 -4.44 13.60 4.69
CA THR A 24 -4.94 14.44 5.80
C THR A 24 -4.44 13.93 7.14
N LYS A 25 -4.46 12.61 7.36
CA LYS A 25 -3.92 12.00 8.57
C LYS A 25 -2.42 12.25 8.69
N TRP A 26 -1.67 12.11 7.60
CA TRP A 26 -0.24 12.41 7.59
C TRP A 26 0.05 13.87 7.94
N GLU A 27 -0.64 14.83 7.30
CA GLU A 27 -0.50 16.26 7.62
C GLU A 27 -0.77 16.56 9.10
N SER A 28 -1.75 15.87 9.70
CA SER A 28 -2.09 16.08 11.11
C SER A 28 -1.01 15.62 12.10
N VAL A 29 -0.12 14.70 11.69
CA VAL A 29 0.89 14.13 12.58
C VAL A 29 2.33 14.37 12.13
N ARG A 30 2.59 14.90 10.93
CA ARG A 30 3.94 14.95 10.32
C ARG A 30 5.00 15.69 11.15
N THR A 31 4.60 16.54 12.09
CA THR A 31 5.51 17.27 13.00
C THR A 31 5.66 16.63 14.38
N GLY A 32 4.91 15.56 14.66
CA GLY A 32 4.85 14.89 15.96
C GLY A 32 5.94 13.84 16.20
N SER A 33 6.60 13.34 15.15
CA SER A 33 7.70 12.38 15.24
C SER A 33 8.57 12.40 13.97
N PRO A 34 9.90 12.22 14.07
CA PRO A 34 10.79 12.11 12.92
C PRO A 34 10.39 11.00 11.94
N VAL A 35 9.76 9.93 12.43
CA VAL A 35 9.28 8.82 11.60
C VAL A 35 8.33 9.32 10.51
N PHE A 36 7.51 10.33 10.81
CA PHE A 36 6.51 10.83 9.87
C PHE A 36 7.09 11.77 8.80
N GLU A 37 8.30 12.28 9.00
CA GLU A 37 9.02 13.05 7.96
C GLU A 37 9.35 12.19 6.74
N ASN A 38 9.42 10.86 6.92
CA ASN A 38 9.62 9.92 5.83
C ASN A 38 8.45 9.88 4.84
N GLY A 39 7.27 10.41 5.22
CA GLY A 39 6.10 10.49 4.35
C GLY A 39 5.24 9.22 4.32
N TYR A 40 4.46 9.06 3.26
CA TYR A 40 3.52 7.95 3.09
C TYR A 40 3.54 7.35 1.67
N ALA A 41 2.88 6.21 1.49
CA ALA A 41 2.58 5.58 0.21
C ALA A 41 1.37 4.65 0.35
N HIS A 42 0.56 4.54 -0.71
CA HIS A 42 -0.66 3.73 -0.70
C HIS A 42 -0.57 2.50 -1.59
N PHE A 43 -0.34 2.68 -2.89
CA PHE A 43 -0.34 1.61 -3.91
C PHE A 43 1.04 1.49 -4.54
N TYR A 44 1.35 0.28 -4.96
CA TYR A 44 2.61 -0.11 -5.61
C TYR A 44 2.36 -0.80 -6.96
N SER A 45 1.14 -0.67 -7.48
CA SER A 45 0.72 -1.14 -8.78
C SER A 45 -0.42 -0.28 -9.29
N PRO A 46 -0.75 -0.37 -10.58
CA PRO A 46 -2.06 0.03 -11.07
C PRO A 46 -3.15 -0.65 -10.26
N ILE A 47 -4.27 0.03 -10.12
CA ILE A 47 -5.46 -0.50 -9.44
C ILE A 47 -6.49 -0.95 -10.47
N SER A 48 -7.27 -1.96 -10.11
CA SER A 48 -8.35 -2.51 -10.94
C SER A 48 -9.50 -2.98 -10.05
N GLU A 49 -10.70 -3.00 -10.60
CA GLU A 49 -11.86 -3.59 -9.92
C GLU A 49 -11.84 -5.12 -10.03
N ASN A 50 -12.24 -5.78 -8.95
CA ASN A 50 -12.32 -7.23 -8.80
C ASN A 50 -11.04 -7.97 -9.22
N PRO A 51 -9.84 -7.55 -8.75
CA PRO A 51 -8.60 -8.19 -9.17
C PRO A 51 -8.57 -9.65 -8.71
N ASP A 52 -7.98 -10.52 -9.53
CA ASP A 52 -7.82 -11.94 -9.18
C ASP A 52 -6.93 -12.11 -7.94
N LEU A 53 -6.00 -11.17 -7.73
CA LEU A 53 -5.06 -11.15 -6.63
C LEU A 53 -4.82 -9.73 -6.13
N MET A 54 -4.88 -9.56 -4.82
CA MET A 54 -4.34 -8.41 -4.09
C MET A 54 -3.20 -8.89 -3.19
N ILE A 55 -2.11 -8.15 -3.16
CA ILE A 55 -0.93 -8.43 -2.33
C ILE A 55 -0.82 -7.31 -1.30
N ILE A 56 -0.72 -7.67 -0.02
CA ILE A 56 -0.63 -6.73 1.09
C ILE A 56 0.68 -6.98 1.84
N GLY A 57 1.54 -5.96 1.88
CA GLY A 57 2.76 -5.95 2.69
C GLY A 57 2.56 -5.24 4.02
N LEU A 58 3.60 -5.15 4.85
CA LEU A 58 3.49 -4.52 6.16
C LEU A 58 3.52 -3.00 6.06
N ASN A 59 4.65 -2.41 5.66
CA ASN A 59 4.81 -0.96 5.54
C ASN A 59 5.72 -0.56 4.37
N PRO A 60 5.54 0.66 3.84
CA PRO A 60 6.46 1.31 2.93
C PRO A 60 7.86 1.46 3.54
N GLY A 61 8.88 1.14 2.75
CA GLY A 61 10.26 1.53 3.07
C GLY A 61 10.51 3.03 2.82
N VAL A 62 11.61 3.53 3.37
CA VAL A 62 12.10 4.90 3.11
C VAL A 62 12.78 4.95 1.74
N GLU A 63 12.49 6.00 0.98
CA GLU A 63 13.16 6.24 -0.31
C GLU A 63 14.50 6.96 -0.11
N SER A 64 15.45 6.70 -1.00
CA SER A 64 16.75 7.41 -1.01
C SER A 64 16.62 8.86 -1.46
N VAL A 65 15.51 9.18 -2.13
CA VAL A 65 15.14 10.52 -2.58
C VAL A 65 14.08 11.05 -1.63
N GLY A 66 14.14 12.33 -1.28
CA GLY A 66 13.20 12.93 -0.31
C GLY A 66 11.74 12.73 -0.71
N PHE A 67 10.86 12.74 0.30
CA PHE A 67 9.43 12.55 0.12
C PHE A 67 8.80 13.62 -0.80
N ASN A 68 7.94 13.18 -1.72
CA ASN A 68 7.22 14.05 -2.65
C ASN A 68 5.71 13.79 -2.57
N VAL A 69 4.96 14.80 -2.14
CA VAL A 69 3.49 14.71 -1.93
C VAL A 69 2.74 14.46 -3.23
N GLU A 70 3.11 15.12 -4.34
CA GLU A 70 2.42 14.95 -5.63
C GLU A 70 2.52 13.50 -6.11
N ASN A 71 3.71 12.91 -6.02
CA ASN A 71 3.92 11.50 -6.34
C ASN A 71 3.13 10.59 -5.39
N ALA A 72 3.13 10.90 -4.09
CA ALA A 72 2.45 10.12 -3.06
C ALA A 72 0.92 10.17 -3.13
N ARG A 73 0.34 11.13 -3.85
CA ARG A 73 -1.10 11.22 -4.14
C ARG A 73 -1.48 10.61 -5.50
N SER A 74 -0.49 10.27 -6.31
CA SER A 74 -0.72 9.72 -7.65
C SER A 74 -0.84 8.20 -7.63
N LEU A 75 -1.74 7.66 -8.45
CA LEU A 75 -1.81 6.21 -8.65
C LEU A 75 -0.63 5.73 -9.51
N PRO A 76 0.04 4.63 -9.12
CA PRO A 76 1.11 4.06 -9.93
C PRO A 76 0.61 3.64 -11.32
N THR A 77 1.44 3.87 -12.34
CA THR A 77 1.19 3.39 -13.70
C THR A 77 1.81 2.02 -13.98
N GLU A 78 2.72 1.57 -13.10
CA GLU A 78 3.44 0.31 -13.22
C GLU A 78 3.48 -0.43 -11.88
N HIS A 79 3.54 -1.76 -11.95
CA HIS A 79 3.65 -2.60 -10.78
C HIS A 79 5.13 -2.68 -10.34
N THR A 80 5.43 -2.32 -9.10
CA THR A 80 6.82 -2.23 -8.60
C THR A 80 7.54 -3.57 -8.57
N TYR A 81 6.83 -4.70 -8.37
CA TYR A 81 7.41 -6.01 -8.59
C TYR A 81 7.76 -6.30 -10.04
N ILE A 82 7.18 -5.60 -11.01
CA ILE A 82 7.55 -5.77 -12.42
C ILE A 82 8.72 -4.85 -12.79
N SER A 83 8.70 -3.58 -12.38
CA SER A 83 9.71 -2.59 -12.78
C SER A 83 10.86 -2.37 -11.78
N GLY A 84 10.71 -2.79 -10.52
CA GLY A 84 11.69 -2.54 -9.47
C GLY A 84 12.80 -3.59 -9.38
N GLU A 85 14.01 -3.16 -9.02
CA GLU A 85 15.20 -4.03 -8.92
C GLU A 85 15.59 -4.41 -7.48
N HIS A 86 14.72 -4.11 -6.51
CA HIS A 86 14.97 -4.50 -5.12
C HIS A 86 14.75 -6.01 -4.91
N MET A 87 15.42 -6.58 -3.91
CA MET A 87 15.46 -8.03 -3.68
C MET A 87 14.07 -8.69 -3.63
N LEU A 88 13.09 -8.04 -3.00
CA LEU A 88 11.73 -8.59 -2.91
C LEU A 88 11.03 -8.61 -4.29
N ALA A 89 11.16 -7.55 -5.09
CA ALA A 89 10.63 -7.53 -6.46
C ALA A 89 11.23 -8.67 -7.30
N THR A 90 12.55 -8.84 -7.27
CA THR A 90 13.24 -9.91 -8.00
C THR A 90 12.74 -11.30 -7.57
N LYS A 91 12.55 -11.52 -6.27
CA LYS A 91 12.05 -12.80 -5.75
C LYS A 91 10.60 -13.05 -6.13
N MET A 92 9.75 -12.02 -6.06
CA MET A 92 8.34 -12.11 -6.46
C MET A 92 8.19 -12.40 -7.95
N ARG A 93 8.93 -11.71 -8.82
CA ARG A 93 8.94 -12.03 -10.27
C ARG A 93 9.32 -13.47 -10.51
N LYS A 94 10.46 -13.92 -9.98
CA LYS A 94 10.94 -15.29 -10.16
C LYS A 94 9.95 -16.33 -9.64
N LEU A 95 9.31 -16.08 -8.50
CA LEU A 95 8.30 -16.98 -7.94
C LEU A 95 7.13 -17.14 -8.91
N PHE A 96 6.53 -16.05 -9.37
CA PHE A 96 5.39 -16.11 -10.29
C PHE A 96 5.78 -16.63 -11.68
N GLU A 97 6.95 -16.26 -12.19
CA GLU A 97 7.51 -16.80 -13.45
C GLU A 97 7.68 -18.32 -13.39
N SER A 98 8.26 -18.85 -12.31
CA SER A 98 8.50 -20.29 -12.15
C SER A 98 7.22 -21.14 -12.05
N ASN A 99 6.08 -20.49 -11.80
CA ASN A 99 4.77 -21.12 -11.74
C ASN A 99 3.89 -20.78 -12.96
N GLU A 100 4.45 -20.14 -14.00
CA GLU A 100 3.70 -19.69 -15.18
C GLU A 100 2.56 -18.70 -14.84
N GLN A 101 2.71 -17.93 -13.77
CA GLN A 101 1.73 -16.97 -13.25
C GLN A 101 2.19 -15.50 -13.34
N LEU A 102 3.19 -15.18 -14.17
CA LEU A 102 3.70 -13.80 -14.27
C LEU A 102 2.59 -12.79 -14.62
N ASP A 103 1.61 -13.16 -15.45
CA ASP A 103 0.53 -12.24 -15.81
C ASP A 103 -0.45 -12.00 -14.64
N LEU A 104 -0.62 -12.97 -13.75
CA LEU A 104 -1.35 -12.77 -12.48
C LEU A 104 -0.62 -11.73 -11.60
N LEU A 105 0.72 -11.78 -11.53
CA LEU A 105 1.48 -10.77 -10.81
C LEU A 105 1.31 -9.38 -11.43
N LYS A 106 1.46 -9.26 -12.75
CA LYS A 106 1.33 -7.97 -13.48
C LYS A 106 -0.04 -7.32 -13.28
N SER A 107 -1.09 -8.12 -13.22
CA SER A 107 -2.48 -7.67 -13.07
C SER A 107 -2.95 -7.55 -11.61
N SER A 108 -2.11 -7.97 -10.65
CA SER A 108 -2.44 -7.89 -9.23
C SER A 108 -2.39 -6.46 -8.70
N VAL A 109 -3.13 -6.21 -7.62
CA VAL A 109 -3.08 -4.94 -6.88
C VAL A 109 -2.15 -5.09 -5.69
N LYS A 110 -1.12 -4.25 -5.57
CA LYS A 110 -0.18 -4.23 -4.44
C LYS A 110 -0.35 -2.98 -3.60
N LEU A 111 -0.44 -3.18 -2.29
CA LEU A 111 -0.40 -2.14 -1.25
C LEU A 111 0.26 -2.68 0.02
N ASN A 112 0.33 -1.83 1.05
CA ASN A 112 0.78 -2.20 2.39
C ASN A 112 -0.34 -1.93 3.41
N LEU A 113 -0.26 -2.60 4.55
CA LEU A 113 -1.18 -2.45 5.67
C LEU A 113 -1.00 -1.08 6.33
N PHE A 114 0.24 -0.68 6.61
CA PHE A 114 0.57 0.66 7.08
C PHE A 114 0.87 1.55 5.90
N PHE A 115 0.36 2.77 5.90
CA PHE A 115 0.59 3.70 4.79
C PHE A 115 1.76 4.64 5.03
N PHE A 116 2.27 4.75 6.27
CA PHE A 116 3.39 5.62 6.57
C PHE A 116 4.71 4.89 6.40
N ARG A 117 5.71 5.62 5.89
CA ARG A 117 7.04 5.10 5.64
C ARG A 117 7.79 4.92 6.95
N SER A 118 8.47 3.79 7.06
CA SER A 118 9.48 3.59 8.08
C SER A 118 10.63 2.73 7.56
N SER A 119 11.83 2.98 8.07
CA SER A 119 13.05 2.26 7.70
C SER A 119 13.04 0.83 8.23
N SER A 120 12.30 0.59 9.31
CA SER A 120 12.14 -0.72 9.94
C SER A 120 10.93 -0.73 10.86
N ILE A 121 10.49 -1.94 11.23
CA ILE A 121 9.47 -2.11 12.29
C ILE A 121 9.92 -1.53 13.63
N GLY A 122 11.24 -1.52 13.91
CA GLY A 122 11.80 -0.89 15.10
C GLY A 122 11.60 0.62 15.12
N GLU A 123 11.77 1.28 13.97
CA GLU A 123 11.47 2.71 13.81
C GLU A 123 9.97 2.97 13.96
N TRP A 124 9.11 2.14 13.36
CA TRP A 124 7.66 2.23 13.58
C TRP A 124 7.28 2.10 15.07
N HIS A 125 7.89 1.15 15.78
CA HIS A 125 7.66 0.95 17.20
C HIS A 125 8.23 2.05 18.11
N SER A 126 9.05 2.97 17.57
CA SER A 126 9.52 4.15 18.29
C SER A 126 8.46 5.25 18.40
N VAL A 127 7.39 5.19 17.60
CA VAL A 127 6.22 6.06 17.74
C VAL A 127 5.56 5.79 19.08
N GLU A 128 5.12 6.86 19.75
CA GLU A 128 4.44 6.79 21.05
C GLU A 128 3.27 5.78 20.98
N PRO A 129 3.15 4.84 21.93
CA PRO A 129 2.20 3.72 21.83
C PRO A 129 0.74 4.09 21.58
N VAL A 130 0.21 5.13 22.22
CA VAL A 130 -1.18 5.56 22.03
C VAL A 130 -1.38 6.08 20.61
N MET A 131 -0.51 6.99 20.17
CA MET A 131 -0.52 7.52 18.79
C MET A 131 -0.35 6.41 17.74
N ARG A 132 0.55 5.46 18.01
CA ARG A 132 0.77 4.31 17.13
C ARG A 132 -0.52 3.48 17.01
N GLY A 133 -1.17 3.17 18.13
CA GLY A 133 -2.43 2.42 18.13
C GLY A 133 -3.54 3.13 17.33
N GLU A 134 -3.66 4.45 17.47
CA GLU A 134 -4.62 5.25 16.69
C GLU A 134 -4.33 5.23 15.19
N LEU A 135 -3.05 5.35 14.80
CA LEU A 135 -2.64 5.28 13.39
C LEU A 135 -2.89 3.91 12.80
N GLU A 136 -2.55 2.86 13.55
CA GLU A 136 -2.76 1.48 13.14
C GLU A 136 -4.24 1.15 12.95
N ALA A 137 -5.13 1.61 13.85
CA ALA A 137 -6.57 1.46 13.68
C ALA A 137 -7.09 2.23 12.46
N PHE A 138 -6.59 3.45 12.24
CA PHE A 138 -6.92 4.23 11.04
C PHE A 138 -6.50 3.51 9.76
N PHE A 139 -5.30 2.92 9.72
CA PHE A 139 -4.82 2.19 8.56
C PHE A 139 -5.66 0.95 8.26
N GLU A 140 -6.08 0.20 9.27
CA GLU A 140 -6.99 -0.93 9.10
C GLU A 140 -8.35 -0.51 8.53
N GLU A 141 -8.89 0.64 8.96
CA GLU A 141 -10.12 1.20 8.39
C GLU A 141 -9.96 1.55 6.91
N GLN A 142 -8.87 2.22 6.54
CA GLN A 142 -8.60 2.57 5.14
C GLN A 142 -8.38 1.31 4.29
N LEU A 143 -7.68 0.31 4.82
CA LEU A 143 -7.51 -0.97 4.13
C LEU A 143 -8.85 -1.67 3.93
N ARG A 144 -9.74 -1.65 4.92
CA ARG A 144 -11.09 -2.20 4.81
C ARG A 144 -11.88 -1.55 3.67
N GLU A 145 -11.82 -0.23 3.58
CA GLU A 145 -12.48 0.51 2.50
C GLU A 145 -11.91 0.15 1.14
N ILE A 146 -10.58 0.02 1.01
CA ILE A 146 -9.93 -0.41 -0.23
C ILE A 146 -10.37 -1.82 -0.62
N VAL A 147 -10.34 -2.79 0.31
CA VAL A 147 -10.72 -4.19 0.04
C VAL A 147 -12.19 -4.29 -0.35
N ASN A 148 -13.08 -3.59 0.35
CA ASN A 148 -14.52 -3.58 0.03
C ASN A 148 -14.83 -2.89 -1.30
N THR A 149 -14.03 -1.89 -1.67
CA THR A 149 -14.18 -1.15 -2.93
C THR A 149 -13.65 -1.95 -4.11
N LEU A 150 -12.44 -2.49 -4.02
CA LEU A 150 -11.78 -3.20 -5.11
C LEU A 150 -12.21 -4.67 -5.22
N LYS A 151 -12.74 -5.28 -4.14
CA LYS A 151 -13.29 -6.64 -4.12
C LYS A 151 -12.34 -7.71 -4.69
N PRO A 152 -11.10 -7.84 -4.18
CA PRO A 152 -10.17 -8.86 -4.67
C PRO A 152 -10.71 -10.28 -4.47
N LYS A 153 -10.47 -11.18 -5.42
CA LYS A 153 -10.86 -12.60 -5.27
C LYS A 153 -9.98 -13.35 -4.28
N LYS A 154 -8.70 -12.98 -4.20
CA LYS A 154 -7.71 -13.55 -3.29
C LYS A 154 -6.82 -12.45 -2.73
N ILE A 155 -6.41 -12.62 -1.48
CA ILE A 155 -5.45 -11.74 -0.81
C ILE A 155 -4.23 -12.59 -0.39
N VAL A 156 -3.03 -12.12 -0.74
CA VAL A 156 -1.77 -12.66 -0.25
C VAL A 156 -1.14 -11.65 0.70
N CYS A 157 -0.83 -12.09 1.91
CA CYS A 157 -0.19 -11.26 2.93
C CYS A 157 1.31 -11.58 2.99
N GLU A 158 2.14 -10.54 2.95
CA GLU A 158 3.59 -10.65 3.08
C GLU A 158 3.96 -10.55 4.55
N GLY A 159 4.04 -11.71 5.20
CA GLY A 159 4.37 -11.83 6.62
C GLY A 159 3.17 -12.22 7.49
N LEU A 160 3.47 -12.87 8.61
CA LEU A 160 2.46 -13.37 9.55
C LEU A 160 1.72 -12.24 10.25
N GLU A 161 2.41 -11.16 10.61
CA GLU A 161 1.77 -9.98 11.22
C GLU A 161 0.72 -9.36 10.30
N THR A 162 1.09 -9.14 9.04
CA THR A 162 0.15 -8.67 8.00
C THR A 162 -1.05 -9.61 7.89
N LEU A 163 -0.82 -10.94 7.88
CA LEU A 163 -1.88 -11.93 7.79
C LEU A 163 -2.86 -11.85 8.97
N GLU A 164 -2.36 -11.80 10.20
CA GLU A 164 -3.20 -11.77 11.39
C GLU A 164 -4.07 -10.51 11.45
N ARG A 165 -3.52 -9.37 11.04
CA ARG A 165 -4.28 -8.11 11.01
C ARG A 165 -5.28 -8.04 9.87
N VAL A 166 -4.91 -8.50 8.68
CA VAL A 166 -5.82 -8.53 7.52
C VAL A 166 -7.01 -9.47 7.76
N LYS A 167 -6.86 -10.55 8.54
CA LYS A 167 -7.99 -11.41 8.93
C LYS A 167 -9.05 -10.70 9.78
N ALA A 168 -8.67 -9.63 10.47
CA ALA A 168 -9.58 -8.81 11.27
C ALA A 168 -10.27 -7.69 10.45
N VAL A 169 -9.84 -7.51 9.19
CA VAL A 169 -10.35 -6.54 8.20
C VAL A 169 -11.39 -7.20 7.30
#